data_AF-A0A132HH41-F1
#
_entry.id   AF-A0A132HH41-F1
#
_cell.length_a   1.000
_cell.length_b   1.000
_cell.length_c   1.000
_cell.angle_alpha   90.00
_cell.angle_beta   90.00
_cell.angle_gamma   90.00
#
_symmetry.space_group_name_H-M   'P 1'
#
loop_
_entity.id
_entity.type
_entity.pdbx_description
1 polymer ?
#
loop_
_entity_poly.entity_id
_entity_poly.type
_entity_poly.pdbx_seq_one_letter_code
_entity_poly.pdbx_strand_id
1 'polypeptide(L)'
;MKLNKHIDDMKNYLTMLLLLLLPAFSFAQDYKYQSREEDEYNKNYKYKHFEPMTVDQIKRYKNDFFDFKRIEDYTPYNDSIWFTTYQDSVIKTEMRIRTSGKEQVFKKQCVGKIDKRFILKYEKKGKIEAFVYEEIVYRSPLPGLWVAYSVNAGASWEYFYTGLFQKKPLFVKWYSNTPLINENGDLQMEACLFIQDRTIGPWGMEHFKLAEDGLLLTFDLQTLRRDSDGDGLTDIVEAKFHTDPNIPDTDGDGIPDNLDLNPRFSLPRTDKTIVFEAVLNEDERLPFTWGGAYELIPLDEVTPPSYATDTTPTLMIVSDDPNLLAVQPTRERIIFLTPEEYDNEPHYYSDDLNGYRITPLFKADNMDDTFVFSMSSTKGSSWESGYYATRTKEGWDIGVTFQIIE
;
A
#
# COMPACT_ATOMS: atom_id res chain seq x y z
N MET A 1 11.16 -20.25 64.13
CA MET A 1 11.64 -19.36 63.05
C MET A 1 11.73 -20.06 61.68
N LYS A 2 12.17 -21.32 61.54
CA LYS A 2 12.21 -22.01 60.25
C LYS A 2 10.85 -22.48 59.69
N LEU A 3 9.85 -22.72 60.55
CA LEU A 3 8.51 -23.21 60.12
C LEU A 3 7.65 -22.10 59.49
N ASN A 4 7.69 -20.86 60.01
CA ASN A 4 6.94 -19.73 59.44
C ASN A 4 7.47 -19.33 58.06
N LYS A 5 8.79 -19.44 57.84
CA LYS A 5 9.39 -19.14 56.54
C LYS A 5 8.90 -20.09 55.44
N HIS A 6 8.72 -21.38 55.75
CA HIS A 6 8.14 -22.34 54.81
C HIS A 6 6.65 -22.12 54.51
N ILE A 7 5.88 -21.60 55.46
CA ILE A 7 4.46 -21.26 55.24
C ILE A 7 4.33 -20.02 54.35
N ASP A 8 5.19 -19.02 54.54
CA ASP A 8 5.23 -17.82 53.68
C ASP A 8 5.77 -18.13 52.29
N ASP A 9 6.76 -19.00 52.17
CA ASP A 9 7.25 -19.48 50.87
C ASP A 9 6.16 -20.28 50.13
N MET A 10 5.41 -21.17 50.81
CA MET A 10 4.29 -21.88 50.17
C MET A 10 3.13 -20.96 49.76
N LYS A 11 2.84 -19.91 50.54
CA LYS A 11 1.85 -18.89 50.12
C LYS A 11 2.31 -18.14 48.88
N ASN A 12 3.59 -17.81 48.78
CA ASN A 12 4.15 -17.16 47.59
C ASN A 12 4.13 -18.09 46.36
N TYR A 13 4.42 -19.39 46.52
CA TYR A 13 4.26 -20.36 45.43
C TYR A 13 2.79 -20.56 45.04
N LEU A 14 1.86 -20.62 45.99
CA LEU A 14 0.42 -20.73 45.70
C LEU A 14 -0.13 -19.47 45.00
N THR A 15 0.37 -18.29 45.40
CA THR A 15 0.02 -17.00 44.77
C THR A 15 0.63 -16.88 43.37
N MET A 16 1.86 -17.34 43.16
CA MET A 16 2.46 -17.45 41.83
C MET A 16 1.75 -18.48 40.94
N LEU A 17 1.30 -19.61 41.49
CA LEU A 17 0.54 -20.61 40.74
C LEU A 17 -0.84 -20.10 40.36
N LEU A 18 -1.50 -19.33 41.24
CA LEU A 18 -2.75 -18.61 40.94
C LEU A 18 -2.54 -17.49 39.91
N LEU A 19 -1.40 -16.80 39.93
CA LEU A 19 -1.02 -15.80 38.92
C LEU A 19 -0.63 -16.41 37.57
N LEU A 20 -0.06 -17.62 37.56
CA LEU A 20 0.22 -18.40 36.34
C LEU A 20 -1.03 -19.13 35.80
N LEU A 21 -2.08 -19.27 36.62
CA LEU A 21 -3.40 -19.73 36.21
C LEU A 21 -4.33 -18.57 35.80
N LEU A 22 -3.92 -17.30 35.97
CA LEU A 22 -4.67 -16.15 35.49
C LEU A 22 -4.69 -15.95 33.95
N PRO A 23 -3.88 -16.63 33.10
CA PRO A 23 -4.22 -16.73 31.68
C PRO A 23 -5.44 -17.62 31.44
N ALA A 24 -5.76 -18.55 32.35
CA ALA A 24 -6.88 -19.48 32.14
C ALA A 24 -8.28 -18.84 32.32
N PHE A 25 -8.35 -17.60 32.83
CA PHE A 25 -9.60 -16.87 33.01
C PHE A 25 -9.86 -15.75 31.98
N SER A 26 -8.95 -15.50 31.03
CA SER A 26 -9.27 -14.64 29.88
C SER A 26 -9.90 -15.41 28.71
N PHE A 27 -9.87 -16.75 28.70
CA PHE A 27 -10.45 -17.56 27.62
C PHE A 27 -11.99 -17.64 27.61
N ALA A 28 -12.68 -17.03 28.59
CA ALA A 28 -14.14 -17.03 28.64
C ALA A 28 -14.80 -15.93 27.79
N GLN A 29 -14.03 -14.94 27.30
CA GLN A 29 -14.57 -13.88 26.44
C GLN A 29 -14.68 -14.30 24.96
N ASP A 30 -13.93 -15.32 24.53
CA ASP A 30 -13.77 -15.69 23.11
C ASP A 30 -14.88 -16.57 22.52
N TYR A 31 -15.95 -16.86 23.29
CA TYR A 31 -17.08 -17.70 22.85
C TYR A 31 -18.40 -16.96 22.66
N LYS A 32 -18.51 -15.68 23.07
CA LYS A 32 -19.80 -14.99 23.07
C LYS A 32 -20.32 -14.69 21.67
N TYR A 33 -19.43 -14.29 20.77
CA TYR A 33 -19.76 -13.80 19.43
C TYR A 33 -19.18 -14.76 18.39
N GLN A 34 -19.84 -15.90 18.22
CA GLN A 34 -19.48 -16.91 17.21
C GLN A 34 -20.57 -17.00 16.16
N SER A 35 -20.19 -17.34 14.94
CA SER A 35 -21.15 -17.65 13.88
C SER A 35 -20.70 -18.87 13.09
N ARG A 36 -21.55 -19.89 13.06
CA ARG A 36 -21.28 -21.07 12.21
C ARG A 36 -21.26 -20.73 10.72
N GLU A 37 -22.02 -19.71 10.32
CA GLU A 37 -22.03 -19.23 8.94
C GLU A 37 -20.70 -18.58 8.57
N GLU A 38 -20.12 -17.77 9.46
CA GLU A 38 -18.78 -17.20 9.30
C GLU A 38 -17.70 -18.29 9.22
N ASP A 39 -17.77 -19.28 10.12
CA ASP A 39 -16.85 -20.42 10.12
C ASP A 39 -16.90 -21.21 8.81
N GLU A 40 -18.10 -21.46 8.28
CA GLU A 40 -18.29 -22.15 7.00
C GLU A 40 -17.79 -21.29 5.83
N TYR A 41 -18.06 -19.99 5.86
CA TYR A 41 -17.57 -19.05 4.86
C TYR A 41 -16.04 -19.03 4.83
N ASN A 42 -15.37 -18.89 5.98
CA ASN A 42 -13.91 -18.88 6.08
C ASN A 42 -13.27 -20.23 5.73
N LYS A 43 -13.93 -21.37 5.99
CA LYS A 43 -13.47 -22.71 5.53
C LYS A 43 -13.52 -22.86 4.01
N ASN A 44 -14.55 -22.30 3.38
CA ASN A 44 -14.73 -22.37 1.93
C ASN A 44 -13.92 -21.32 1.19
N TYR A 45 -13.56 -20.23 1.86
CA TYR A 45 -12.70 -19.20 1.33
C TYR A 45 -11.28 -19.73 1.14
N LYS A 46 -10.92 -20.03 -0.10
CA LYS A 46 -9.57 -20.40 -0.45
C LYS A 46 -8.78 -19.12 -0.67
N TYR A 47 -7.93 -18.76 0.29
CA TYR A 47 -6.85 -17.82 -0.01
C TYR A 47 -6.09 -18.39 -1.22
N LYS A 48 -6.06 -17.64 -2.32
CA LYS A 48 -5.16 -17.95 -3.42
C LYS A 48 -3.75 -17.76 -2.86
N HIS A 49 -3.13 -18.85 -2.44
CA HIS A 49 -1.75 -18.80 -1.99
C HIS A 49 -0.91 -18.18 -3.08
N PHE A 50 0.00 -17.30 -2.68
CA PHE A 50 0.91 -16.69 -3.62
C PHE A 50 1.71 -17.79 -4.35
N GLU A 51 1.57 -17.81 -5.67
CA GLU A 51 2.34 -18.68 -6.55
C GLU A 51 3.32 -17.83 -7.35
N PRO A 52 4.64 -17.97 -7.12
CA PRO A 52 5.64 -17.23 -7.88
C PRO A 52 5.51 -17.49 -9.38
N MET A 53 5.60 -16.42 -10.17
CA MET A 53 5.66 -16.57 -11.62
C MET A 53 6.93 -17.31 -12.06
N THR A 54 6.80 -18.07 -13.13
CA THR A 54 7.96 -18.64 -13.84
C THR A 54 8.73 -17.56 -14.60
N VAL A 55 9.99 -17.84 -14.92
CA VAL A 55 10.82 -16.97 -15.77
C VAL A 55 10.17 -16.78 -17.16
N ASP A 56 9.55 -17.79 -17.73
CA ASP A 56 8.91 -17.65 -19.04
C ASP A 56 7.62 -16.84 -18.97
N GLN A 57 6.88 -16.89 -17.86
CA GLN A 57 5.72 -16.03 -17.66
C GLN A 57 6.13 -14.56 -17.50
N ILE A 58 7.11 -14.26 -16.63
CA ILE A 58 7.52 -12.87 -16.36
C ILE A 58 8.14 -12.20 -17.59
N LYS A 59 8.86 -12.95 -18.45
CA LYS A 59 9.43 -12.41 -19.69
C LYS A 59 8.39 -11.97 -20.71
N ARG A 60 7.14 -12.44 -20.55
CA ARG A 60 5.98 -12.01 -21.33
C ARG A 60 5.24 -10.84 -20.69
N TYR A 61 5.77 -10.26 -19.60
CA TYR A 61 5.27 -9.03 -18.99
C TYR A 61 5.03 -7.97 -20.06
N LYS A 62 3.87 -7.32 -19.95
CA LYS A 62 3.49 -6.14 -20.70
C LYS A 62 2.90 -5.16 -19.72
N ASN A 63 3.10 -3.89 -19.99
CA ASN A 63 2.46 -2.81 -19.27
C ASN A 63 1.56 -2.07 -20.27
N ASP A 64 0.38 -1.67 -19.85
CA ASP A 64 -0.59 -1.02 -20.74
C ASP A 64 -0.19 0.42 -21.10
N PHE A 65 0.74 1.01 -20.35
CA PHE A 65 1.19 2.39 -20.50
C PHE A 65 2.63 2.52 -20.99
N PHE A 66 3.46 1.49 -20.83
CA PHE A 66 4.87 1.55 -21.22
C PHE A 66 5.32 0.36 -22.06
N ASP A 67 6.02 0.71 -23.14
CA ASP A 67 6.84 -0.24 -23.88
C ASP A 67 8.26 -0.28 -23.34
N PHE A 68 8.84 -1.48 -23.38
CA PHE A 68 10.27 -1.68 -23.13
C PHE A 68 10.84 -2.63 -24.17
N LYS A 69 12.11 -2.40 -24.52
CA LYS A 69 12.84 -3.23 -25.48
C LYS A 69 14.01 -3.92 -24.83
N ARG A 70 14.40 -5.07 -25.37
CA ARG A 70 15.62 -5.79 -24.98
C ARG A 70 16.82 -5.16 -25.68
N ILE A 71 17.89 -4.96 -24.94
CA ILE A 71 19.15 -4.35 -25.38
C ILE A 71 20.33 -5.25 -25.01
N GLU A 72 21.36 -5.27 -25.86
CA GLU A 72 22.56 -6.10 -25.64
C GLU A 72 23.65 -5.38 -24.85
N ASP A 73 23.79 -4.07 -25.06
CA ASP A 73 24.71 -3.20 -24.33
C ASP A 73 23.94 -2.52 -23.19
N TYR A 74 24.11 -3.03 -21.97
CA TYR A 74 23.44 -2.53 -20.77
C TYR A 74 24.38 -2.58 -19.57
N THR A 75 24.08 -1.75 -18.56
CA THR A 75 24.73 -1.83 -17.25
C THR A 75 24.18 -3.04 -16.49
N PRO A 76 24.98 -4.06 -16.14
CA PRO A 76 24.47 -5.23 -15.44
C PRO A 76 23.83 -4.87 -14.10
N TYR A 77 22.75 -5.56 -13.75
CA TYR A 77 22.11 -5.42 -12.45
C TYR A 77 23.10 -5.71 -11.32
N ASN A 78 23.06 -4.86 -10.29
CA ASN A 78 23.91 -4.94 -9.11
C ASN A 78 23.05 -4.72 -7.85
N ASP A 79 22.88 -5.77 -7.06
CA ASP A 79 22.14 -5.77 -5.79
C ASP A 79 22.93 -5.18 -4.60
N SER A 80 24.21 -4.89 -4.80
CA SER A 80 25.06 -4.27 -3.77
C SER A 80 24.91 -2.74 -3.74
N ILE A 81 24.19 -2.15 -4.71
CA ILE A 81 23.95 -0.70 -4.78
C ILE A 81 22.57 -0.39 -4.19
N TRP A 82 22.58 0.14 -2.97
CA TRP A 82 21.36 0.48 -2.23
C TRP A 82 20.98 1.96 -2.36
N PHE A 83 21.98 2.82 -2.54
CA PHE A 83 21.81 4.27 -2.48
C PHE A 83 22.50 4.95 -3.66
N THR A 84 21.97 6.10 -4.07
CA THR A 84 22.69 7.05 -4.92
C THR A 84 23.87 7.64 -4.16
N THR A 85 24.87 8.16 -4.88
CA THR A 85 26.04 8.81 -4.25
C THR A 85 25.64 9.94 -3.29
N TYR A 86 24.55 10.66 -3.61
CA TYR A 86 24.04 11.72 -2.75
C TYR A 86 23.42 11.16 -1.47
N GLN A 87 22.49 10.20 -1.58
CA GLN A 87 21.91 9.49 -0.43
C GLN A 87 22.99 8.93 0.49
N ASP A 88 23.98 8.24 -0.10
CA ASP A 88 25.13 7.69 0.63
C ASP A 88 25.88 8.74 1.43
N SER A 89 26.14 9.91 0.82
CA SER A 89 26.83 11.03 1.47
C SER A 89 26.02 11.59 2.63
N VAL A 90 24.70 11.72 2.46
CA VAL A 90 23.82 12.23 3.53
C VAL A 90 23.74 11.24 4.68
N ILE A 91 23.47 9.96 4.41
CA ILE A 91 23.40 8.89 5.43
C ILE A 91 24.72 8.83 6.22
N LYS A 92 25.87 8.82 5.54
CA LYS A 92 27.19 8.84 6.21
C LYS A 92 27.38 10.07 7.09
N THR A 93 26.83 11.22 6.70
CA THR A 93 26.88 12.46 7.48
C THR A 93 25.94 12.40 8.69
N GLU A 94 24.70 11.95 8.51
CA GLU A 94 23.72 11.76 9.59
C GLU A 94 24.22 10.78 10.66
N MET A 95 24.83 9.66 10.25
CA MET A 95 25.46 8.71 11.18
C MET A 95 26.60 9.35 12.00
N ARG A 96 27.42 10.20 11.38
CA ARG A 96 28.48 10.96 12.09
C ARG A 96 27.90 11.98 13.07
N ILE A 97 26.80 12.63 12.72
CA ILE A 97 26.10 13.57 13.61
C ILE A 97 25.58 12.82 14.84
N ARG A 98 24.83 11.72 14.63
CA ARG A 98 24.26 10.88 15.70
C ARG A 98 25.32 10.35 16.66
N THR A 99 26.50 10.00 16.15
CA THR A 99 27.62 9.51 16.97
C THR A 99 28.42 10.63 17.67
N SER A 100 28.33 11.88 17.18
CA SER A 100 29.07 13.03 17.73
C SER A 100 28.33 13.77 18.86
N GLY A 101 27.04 13.50 19.09
CA GLY A 101 26.21 14.18 20.09
C GLY A 101 25.95 15.67 19.80
N LYS A 102 26.33 16.16 18.62
CA LYS A 102 26.05 17.54 18.18
C LYS A 102 24.73 17.56 17.44
N GLU A 103 23.85 18.47 17.83
CA GLU A 103 22.65 18.79 17.06
C GLU A 103 23.07 19.64 15.86
N GLN A 104 22.95 19.09 14.65
CA GLN A 104 23.08 19.86 13.41
C GLN A 104 21.83 19.62 12.56
N VAL A 105 21.19 20.71 12.16
CA VAL A 105 20.07 20.68 11.23
C VAL A 105 20.64 20.48 9.82
N PHE A 106 20.36 19.33 9.21
CA PHE A 106 20.71 19.11 7.81
C PHE A 106 19.86 20.05 6.94
N LYS A 107 20.52 20.91 6.17
CA LYS A 107 19.81 21.78 5.23
C LYS A 107 19.41 20.97 4.00
N LYS A 108 18.10 20.74 3.83
CA LYS A 108 17.53 20.08 2.65
C LYS A 108 18.06 20.73 1.36
N GLN A 109 18.48 19.90 0.41
CA GLN A 109 18.84 20.36 -0.93
C GLN A 109 17.83 19.77 -1.91
N CYS A 110 17.16 20.62 -2.67
CA CYS A 110 16.11 20.18 -3.59
C CYS A 110 16.52 20.38 -5.05
N VAL A 111 15.89 19.60 -5.94
CA VAL A 111 15.77 19.89 -7.38
C VAL A 111 14.27 20.01 -7.65
N GLY A 112 13.85 21.17 -8.17
CA GLY A 112 12.44 21.55 -8.08
C GLY A 112 11.99 21.54 -6.61
N LYS A 113 10.90 20.82 -6.32
CA LYS A 113 10.37 20.64 -4.96
C LYS A 113 10.90 19.40 -4.22
N ILE A 114 11.62 18.51 -4.90
CA ILE A 114 11.98 17.21 -4.36
C ILE A 114 13.37 17.27 -3.73
N ASP A 115 13.47 16.80 -2.47
CA ASP A 115 14.75 16.64 -1.79
C ASP A 115 15.62 15.62 -2.55
N LYS A 116 16.88 15.96 -2.79
CA LYS A 116 17.84 15.12 -3.52
C LYS A 116 18.02 13.73 -2.92
N ARG A 117 17.66 13.51 -1.66
CA ARG A 117 17.63 12.17 -1.04
C ARG A 117 16.62 11.23 -1.65
N PHE A 118 15.56 11.73 -2.29
CA PHE A 118 14.54 10.88 -2.94
C PHE A 118 14.78 10.74 -4.45
N ILE A 119 15.72 11.52 -5.01
CA ILE A 119 16.06 11.46 -6.43
C ILE A 119 16.99 10.28 -6.69
N LEU A 120 16.52 9.36 -7.53
CA LEU A 120 17.26 8.20 -7.99
C LEU A 120 18.26 8.56 -9.09
N LYS A 121 17.79 9.32 -10.10
CA LYS A 121 18.60 9.73 -11.25
C LYS A 121 18.19 11.12 -11.70
N TYR A 122 19.16 11.96 -12.04
CA TYR A 122 18.95 13.31 -12.53
C TYR A 122 19.83 13.57 -13.75
N GLU A 123 19.30 14.25 -14.75
CA GLU A 123 20.06 14.72 -15.90
C GLU A 123 19.61 16.10 -16.37
N LYS A 124 20.58 16.88 -16.87
CA LYS A 124 20.36 18.14 -17.56
C LYS A 124 21.00 18.10 -18.94
N LYS A 125 20.18 18.29 -19.99
CA LYS A 125 20.61 18.34 -21.39
C LYS A 125 20.12 19.65 -22.02
N GLY A 126 21.01 20.64 -22.10
CA GLY A 126 20.66 21.98 -22.56
C GLY A 126 19.69 22.69 -21.62
N LYS A 127 18.47 22.97 -22.10
CA LYS A 127 17.38 23.56 -21.29
C LYS A 127 16.48 22.50 -20.64
N ILE A 128 16.60 21.24 -21.06
CA ILE A 128 15.82 20.15 -20.50
C ILE A 128 16.50 19.67 -19.23
N GLU A 129 15.72 19.56 -18.16
CA GLU A 129 16.11 18.92 -16.90
C GLU A 129 15.07 17.87 -16.56
N ALA A 130 15.53 16.70 -16.12
CA ALA A 130 14.64 15.62 -15.72
C ALA A 130 15.24 14.86 -14.56
N PHE A 131 14.38 14.31 -13.72
CA PHE A 131 14.79 13.35 -12.71
C PHE A 131 13.73 12.29 -12.43
N VAL A 132 14.20 11.14 -11.99
CA VAL A 132 13.36 10.03 -11.51
C VAL A 132 13.54 9.93 -10.01
N TYR A 133 12.45 9.80 -9.29
CA TYR A 133 12.43 9.78 -7.83
C TYR A 133 11.38 8.81 -7.29
N GLU A 134 11.50 8.51 -6.01
CA GLU A 134 10.58 7.63 -5.28
C GLU A 134 9.79 8.44 -4.26
N GLU A 135 8.47 8.26 -4.24
CA GLU A 135 7.58 8.90 -3.28
C GLU A 135 6.41 7.99 -2.93
N ILE A 136 6.05 7.95 -1.66
CA ILE A 136 4.91 7.18 -1.17
C ILE A 136 3.64 7.95 -1.50
N VAL A 137 2.72 7.30 -2.22
CA VAL A 137 1.40 7.84 -2.53
C VAL A 137 0.36 6.78 -2.20
N TYR A 138 -0.88 7.20 -1.90
CA TYR A 138 -2.02 6.30 -1.67
C TYR A 138 -1.82 5.31 -0.51
N ARG A 139 -1.11 5.70 0.56
CA ARG A 139 -0.74 4.79 1.68
C ARG A 139 -0.09 3.47 1.23
N SER A 140 0.52 3.46 0.05
CA SER A 140 1.21 2.27 -0.43
C SER A 140 2.35 1.91 0.54
N PRO A 141 2.53 0.63 0.90
CA PRO A 141 3.64 0.21 1.74
C PRO A 141 5.00 0.42 1.06
N LEU A 142 5.01 0.62 -0.26
CA LEU A 142 6.21 0.86 -1.07
C LEU A 142 6.13 2.24 -1.73
N PRO A 143 7.26 2.92 -1.95
CA PRO A 143 7.25 4.15 -2.71
C PRO A 143 7.01 3.85 -4.19
N GLY A 144 6.11 4.61 -4.80
CA GLY A 144 5.91 4.61 -6.24
C GLY A 144 7.04 5.34 -6.96
N LEU A 145 7.23 5.01 -8.24
CA LEU A 145 8.21 5.66 -9.10
C LEU A 145 7.59 6.87 -9.81
N TRP A 146 8.30 7.98 -9.76
CA TRP A 146 7.88 9.26 -10.32
C TRP A 146 8.92 9.82 -11.26
N VAL A 147 8.44 10.63 -12.20
CA VAL A 147 9.26 11.35 -13.15
C VAL A 147 8.94 12.83 -13.04
N ALA A 148 9.97 13.66 -12.93
CA ALA A 148 9.87 15.10 -13.02
C ALA A 148 10.58 15.61 -14.26
N TYR A 149 9.97 16.58 -14.93
CA TYR A 149 10.45 17.12 -16.20
C TYR A 149 10.34 18.64 -16.25
N SER A 150 11.34 19.29 -16.85
CA SER A 150 11.42 20.74 -17.01
C SER A 150 12.03 21.06 -18.38
N VAL A 151 11.38 21.92 -19.16
CA VAL A 151 11.89 22.40 -20.47
C VAL A 151 12.61 23.75 -20.41
N ASN A 152 12.67 24.39 -19.24
CA ASN A 152 13.12 25.78 -19.09
C ASN A 152 14.22 25.94 -18.04
N ALA A 153 15.17 24.99 -18.01
CA ALA A 153 16.33 24.99 -17.12
C ALA A 153 15.94 25.10 -15.62
N GLY A 154 14.89 24.36 -15.24
CA GLY A 154 14.44 24.21 -13.86
C GLY A 154 13.58 25.36 -13.35
N ALA A 155 13.17 26.31 -14.20
CA ALA A 155 12.31 27.42 -13.79
C ALA A 155 10.86 26.98 -13.50
N SER A 156 10.37 25.92 -14.14
CA SER A 156 9.12 25.24 -13.80
C SER A 156 9.23 23.73 -13.99
N TRP A 157 8.53 22.96 -13.18
CA TRP A 157 8.56 21.51 -13.17
C TRP A 157 7.15 20.93 -13.34
N GLU A 158 7.06 19.87 -14.13
CA GLU A 158 5.93 18.95 -14.15
C GLU A 158 6.33 17.65 -13.46
N TYR A 159 5.38 17.02 -12.78
CA TYR A 159 5.56 15.81 -12.00
C TYR A 159 4.56 14.76 -12.45
N PHE A 160 5.01 13.53 -12.62
CA PHE A 160 4.21 12.45 -13.18
C PHE A 160 4.41 11.17 -12.37
N TYR A 161 3.30 10.62 -11.88
CA TYR A 161 3.30 9.26 -11.36
C TYR A 161 3.36 8.28 -12.52
N THR A 162 4.25 7.30 -12.42
CA THR A 162 4.41 6.30 -13.49
C THR A 162 3.51 5.08 -13.30
N GLY A 163 2.85 4.91 -12.15
CA GLY A 163 2.17 3.64 -11.83
C GLY A 163 3.12 2.47 -11.52
N LEU A 164 4.44 2.67 -11.62
CA LEU A 164 5.43 1.62 -11.37
C LEU A 164 5.93 1.64 -9.93
N PHE A 165 6.28 0.47 -9.43
CA PHE A 165 7.00 0.27 -8.17
C PHE A 165 8.26 -0.55 -8.44
N GLN A 166 9.34 -0.30 -7.69
CA GLN A 166 10.57 -1.08 -7.84
C GLN A 166 10.32 -2.56 -7.58
N LYS A 167 10.88 -3.41 -8.45
CA LYS A 167 10.80 -4.87 -8.42
C LYS A 167 9.39 -5.41 -8.65
N LYS A 168 8.46 -4.58 -9.16
CA LYS A 168 7.07 -4.95 -9.39
C LYS A 168 6.57 -4.75 -10.84
N PRO A 169 6.91 -5.66 -11.78
CA PRO A 169 8.11 -6.50 -11.81
C PRO A 169 9.34 -5.73 -12.27
N LEU A 170 9.16 -4.51 -12.79
CA LEU A 170 10.26 -3.72 -13.30
C LEU A 170 11.10 -3.16 -12.16
N PHE A 171 12.40 -3.20 -12.34
CA PHE A 171 13.35 -2.46 -11.53
C PHE A 171 14.12 -1.51 -12.43
N VAL A 172 14.02 -0.21 -12.19
CA VAL A 172 14.74 0.79 -12.98
C VAL A 172 16.14 1.00 -12.39
N LYS A 173 17.17 0.82 -13.22
CA LYS A 173 18.57 0.88 -12.80
C LYS A 173 19.04 2.33 -12.78
N TRP A 174 18.80 3.03 -11.67
CA TRP A 174 19.18 4.43 -11.51
C TRP A 174 20.70 4.67 -11.63
N TYR A 175 21.50 3.66 -11.29
CA TYR A 175 22.96 3.66 -11.43
C TYR A 175 23.45 3.31 -12.84
N SER A 176 22.56 3.05 -13.79
CA SER A 176 22.93 2.75 -15.18
C SER A 176 23.67 3.93 -15.83
N ASN A 177 24.63 3.62 -16.71
CA ASN A 177 25.35 4.59 -17.51
C ASN A 177 24.51 5.20 -18.66
N THR A 178 23.38 4.59 -19.01
CA THR A 178 22.49 5.10 -20.05
C THR A 178 21.96 6.49 -19.67
N PRO A 179 22.04 7.51 -20.54
CA PRO A 179 21.44 8.81 -20.27
C PRO A 179 19.94 8.71 -20.00
N LEU A 180 19.46 9.42 -18.98
CA LEU A 180 18.03 9.58 -18.70
C LEU A 180 17.33 10.32 -19.84
N ILE A 181 17.98 11.31 -20.47
CA ILE A 181 17.42 12.06 -21.60
C ILE A 181 18.09 11.59 -22.89
N ASN A 182 17.32 11.00 -23.81
CA ASN A 182 17.83 10.50 -25.07
C ASN A 182 18.17 11.65 -26.07
N GLU A 183 18.57 11.31 -27.31
CA GLU A 183 18.90 12.33 -28.32
C GLU A 183 17.69 13.14 -28.83
N ASN A 184 16.48 12.58 -28.73
CA ASN A 184 15.24 13.24 -29.11
C ASN A 184 14.66 14.09 -27.97
N GLY A 185 15.18 13.96 -26.76
CA GLY A 185 14.67 14.63 -25.55
C GLY A 185 13.66 13.80 -24.75
N ASP A 186 13.39 12.56 -25.15
CA ASP A 186 12.51 11.64 -24.41
C ASP A 186 13.26 11.03 -23.24
N LEU A 187 12.50 10.59 -22.24
CA LEU A 187 13.05 10.00 -21.03
C LEU A 187 13.16 8.48 -21.16
N GLN A 188 14.29 7.94 -20.72
CA GLN A 188 14.56 6.51 -20.78
C GLN A 188 15.37 6.03 -19.58
N MET A 189 15.19 4.77 -19.22
CA MET A 189 16.00 4.11 -18.20
C MET A 189 16.22 2.66 -18.55
N GLU A 190 17.44 2.16 -18.30
CA GLU A 190 17.62 0.73 -18.29
C GLU A 190 16.87 0.12 -17.11
N ALA A 191 16.30 -1.05 -17.34
CA ALA A 191 15.53 -1.79 -16.36
C ALA A 191 15.87 -3.29 -16.43
N CYS A 192 15.34 -4.02 -15.46
CA CYS A 192 15.30 -5.47 -15.44
C CYS A 192 13.96 -5.97 -14.87
N LEU A 193 13.64 -7.23 -15.14
CA LEU A 193 12.46 -7.90 -14.60
C LEU A 193 12.82 -8.73 -13.38
N PHE A 194 11.99 -8.62 -12.35
CA PHE A 194 12.03 -9.39 -11.14
C PHE A 194 10.83 -10.32 -11.02
N ILE A 195 11.08 -11.45 -10.34
CA ILE A 195 10.07 -12.36 -9.82
C ILE A 195 10.09 -12.24 -8.30
N GLN A 196 8.96 -11.94 -7.66
CA GLN A 196 8.81 -12.23 -6.23
C GLN A 196 8.73 -13.76 -6.09
N ASP A 197 9.57 -14.33 -5.25
CA ASP A 197 9.56 -15.77 -5.01
C ASP A 197 8.90 -16.14 -3.67
N ARG A 198 8.70 -15.18 -2.76
CA ARG A 198 8.00 -15.35 -1.48
C ARG A 198 7.34 -14.04 -1.03
N THR A 199 6.15 -14.16 -0.43
CA THR A 199 5.36 -13.03 0.12
C THR A 199 5.98 -12.42 1.37
N ILE A 200 6.59 -13.23 2.24
CA ILE A 200 7.14 -12.80 3.53
C ILE A 200 8.42 -13.58 3.82
N GLY A 201 9.54 -12.88 3.90
CA GLY A 201 10.83 -13.40 4.36
C GLY A 201 10.95 -13.38 5.90
N PRO A 202 12.07 -13.88 6.47
CA PRO A 202 12.28 -14.03 7.93
C PRO A 202 12.16 -12.75 8.78
N TRP A 203 11.97 -11.59 8.15
CA TRP A 203 11.90 -10.26 8.76
C TRP A 203 10.70 -9.43 8.27
N GLY A 204 9.70 -10.07 7.67
CA GLY A 204 8.54 -9.34 7.12
C GLY A 204 8.75 -8.74 5.73
N MET A 205 9.88 -9.01 5.07
CA MET A 205 10.22 -8.42 3.78
C MET A 205 9.95 -9.37 2.62
N GLU A 206 9.37 -8.86 1.53
CA GLU A 206 9.20 -9.58 0.27
C GLU A 206 10.57 -9.96 -0.32
N HIS A 207 10.65 -11.13 -0.96
CA HIS A 207 11.89 -11.59 -1.59
C HIS A 207 11.74 -11.64 -3.11
N PHE A 208 12.72 -11.08 -3.81
CA PHE A 208 12.70 -10.93 -5.26
C PHE A 208 13.99 -11.47 -5.87
N LYS A 209 13.87 -12.13 -7.02
CA LYS A 209 15.00 -12.61 -7.83
C LYS A 209 14.98 -11.99 -9.22
N LEU A 210 16.16 -11.69 -9.75
CA LEU A 210 16.33 -11.23 -11.12
C LEU A 210 15.89 -12.34 -12.09
N ALA A 211 15.06 -12.00 -13.07
CA ALA A 211 14.54 -12.92 -14.08
C ALA A 211 15.04 -12.61 -15.50
N GLU A 212 15.14 -11.33 -15.84
CA GLU A 212 15.69 -10.84 -17.11
C GLU A 212 16.36 -9.50 -16.89
N ASP A 213 17.53 -9.28 -17.48
CA ASP A 213 18.22 -7.99 -17.50
C ASP A 213 18.38 -7.52 -18.95
N GLY A 214 18.87 -6.30 -19.13
CA GLY A 214 19.06 -5.70 -20.44
C GLY A 214 17.75 -5.22 -21.05
N LEU A 215 16.92 -4.53 -20.26
CA LEU A 215 15.73 -3.84 -20.77
C LEU A 215 16.01 -2.34 -20.84
N LEU A 216 15.39 -1.67 -21.81
CA LEU A 216 15.31 -0.22 -21.89
C LEU A 216 13.83 0.19 -21.88
N LEU A 217 13.44 0.85 -20.80
CA LEU A 217 12.14 1.49 -20.62
C LEU A 217 12.21 2.91 -21.19
N THR A 218 11.18 3.31 -21.94
CA THR A 218 11.01 4.70 -22.38
C THR A 218 9.74 5.25 -21.76
N PHE A 219 9.81 6.44 -21.17
CA PHE A 219 8.64 7.12 -20.63
C PHE A 219 8.11 8.10 -21.67
N ASP A 220 6.92 7.82 -22.17
CA ASP A 220 6.17 8.79 -22.97
C ASP A 220 5.47 9.77 -22.03
N LEU A 221 5.91 11.04 -22.06
CA LEU A 221 5.31 12.10 -21.25
C LEU A 221 3.84 12.36 -21.61
N GLN A 222 3.40 12.07 -22.84
CA GLN A 222 1.99 12.20 -23.19
C GLN A 222 1.16 11.12 -22.50
N THR A 223 1.61 9.87 -22.49
CA THR A 223 0.95 8.79 -21.75
C THR A 223 0.89 9.09 -20.26
N LEU A 224 1.98 9.61 -19.68
CA LEU A 224 2.03 9.98 -18.26
C LEU A 224 1.09 11.15 -17.87
N ARG A 225 0.73 12.00 -18.83
CA ARG A 225 -0.18 13.14 -18.63
C ARG A 225 -1.63 12.82 -19.04
N ARG A 226 -1.86 11.68 -19.67
CA ARG A 226 -3.17 11.38 -20.24
C ARG A 226 -4.21 11.26 -19.12
N ASP A 227 -5.27 12.03 -19.30
CA ASP A 227 -6.46 12.16 -18.46
C ASP A 227 -7.59 12.26 -19.50
N SER A 228 -8.12 11.10 -19.87
CA SER A 228 -8.90 10.94 -21.09
C SER A 228 -10.30 11.54 -20.99
N ASP A 229 -10.84 11.67 -19.78
CA ASP A 229 -12.16 12.25 -19.52
C ASP A 229 -12.11 13.65 -18.86
N GLY A 230 -10.95 14.07 -18.37
CA GLY A 230 -10.70 15.40 -17.84
C GLY A 230 -11.19 15.59 -16.40
N ASP A 231 -11.42 14.52 -15.65
CA ASP A 231 -11.83 14.60 -14.25
C ASP A 231 -10.66 15.05 -13.33
N GLY A 232 -9.41 14.85 -13.77
CA GLY A 232 -8.20 15.24 -13.06
C GLY A 232 -7.39 14.09 -12.46
N LEU A 233 -7.83 12.83 -12.60
CA LEU A 233 -6.99 11.65 -12.48
C LEU A 233 -6.34 11.34 -13.83
N THR A 234 -5.14 10.75 -13.83
CA THR A 234 -4.57 10.24 -15.08
C THR A 234 -5.11 8.84 -15.35
N ASP A 235 -5.18 8.43 -16.62
CA ASP A 235 -5.58 7.07 -17.00
C ASP A 235 -4.77 5.98 -16.27
N ILE A 236 -3.51 6.28 -15.91
CA ILE A 236 -2.64 5.40 -15.12
C ILE A 236 -3.15 5.22 -13.70
N VAL A 237 -3.60 6.32 -13.08
CA VAL A 237 -4.16 6.32 -11.73
C VAL A 237 -5.53 5.64 -11.74
N GLU A 238 -6.35 5.92 -12.73
CA GLU A 238 -7.67 5.30 -12.89
C GLU A 238 -7.60 3.79 -13.12
N ALA A 239 -6.68 3.32 -13.97
CA ALA A 239 -6.42 1.90 -14.13
C ALA A 239 -6.00 1.22 -12.81
N LYS A 240 -5.34 1.96 -11.90
CA LYS A 240 -4.98 1.48 -10.57
C LYS A 240 -6.18 1.49 -9.60
N PHE A 241 -7.14 2.40 -9.80
CA PHE A 241 -8.35 2.52 -8.98
C PHE A 241 -9.52 1.71 -9.54
N HIS A 242 -9.35 1.07 -10.70
CA HIS A 242 -10.40 0.34 -11.39
C HIS A 242 -11.62 1.22 -11.71
N THR A 243 -11.36 2.48 -12.05
CA THR A 243 -12.29 3.44 -12.66
C THR A 243 -12.16 3.42 -14.19
N ASP A 244 -13.17 3.91 -14.92
CA ASP A 244 -13.14 3.98 -16.38
C ASP A 244 -12.55 5.31 -16.84
N PRO A 245 -11.38 5.33 -17.50
CA PRO A 245 -10.71 6.56 -17.90
C PRO A 245 -11.43 7.42 -18.93
N ASN A 246 -12.59 6.99 -19.41
CA ASN A 246 -13.40 7.73 -20.37
C ASN A 246 -14.69 8.27 -19.75
N ILE A 247 -14.89 8.11 -18.44
CA ILE A 247 -16.11 8.46 -17.72
C ILE A 247 -15.73 9.18 -16.43
N PRO A 248 -15.93 10.51 -16.31
CA PRO A 248 -15.47 11.28 -15.15
C PRO A 248 -16.06 10.88 -13.79
N ASP A 249 -17.09 10.04 -13.80
CA ASP A 249 -17.90 9.57 -12.67
C ASP A 249 -18.27 8.13 -13.02
N THR A 250 -17.41 7.19 -12.63
CA THR A 250 -17.43 5.81 -13.09
C THR A 250 -18.71 5.09 -12.66
N ASP A 251 -19.18 5.34 -11.44
CA ASP A 251 -20.32 4.65 -10.87
C ASP A 251 -21.66 5.41 -11.06
N GLY A 252 -21.59 6.65 -11.53
CA GLY A 252 -22.72 7.48 -11.94
C GLY A 252 -23.49 8.08 -10.77
N ASP A 253 -22.87 8.26 -9.60
CA ASP A 253 -23.51 8.80 -8.41
C ASP A 253 -23.58 10.35 -8.38
N GLY A 254 -22.88 11.01 -9.30
CA GLY A 254 -22.79 12.46 -9.45
C GLY A 254 -21.55 13.10 -8.82
N ILE A 255 -20.63 12.31 -8.26
CA ILE A 255 -19.34 12.75 -7.73
C ILE A 255 -18.23 12.26 -8.68
N PRO A 256 -17.39 13.15 -9.22
CA PRO A 256 -16.30 12.72 -10.09
C PRO A 256 -15.27 11.83 -9.37
N ASP A 257 -14.65 10.89 -10.08
CA ASP A 257 -13.79 9.84 -9.49
C ASP A 257 -12.60 10.45 -8.70
N ASN A 258 -12.06 11.57 -9.18
CA ASN A 258 -11.00 12.31 -8.49
C ASN A 258 -11.39 12.82 -7.09
N LEU A 259 -12.69 13.01 -6.82
CA LEU A 259 -13.24 13.53 -5.56
C LEU A 259 -14.00 12.46 -4.77
N ASP A 260 -14.41 11.37 -5.41
CA ASP A 260 -15.14 10.31 -4.75
C ASP A 260 -14.22 9.42 -3.89
N LEU A 261 -14.69 9.11 -2.69
CA LEU A 261 -14.05 8.18 -1.77
C LEU A 261 -14.53 6.73 -1.97
N ASN A 262 -15.57 6.50 -2.79
CA ASN A 262 -16.00 5.17 -3.25
C ASN A 262 -16.37 5.18 -4.76
N PRO A 263 -15.41 5.47 -5.66
CA PRO A 263 -15.66 5.76 -7.08
C PRO A 263 -16.17 4.58 -7.93
N ARG A 264 -16.41 3.41 -7.33
CA ARG A 264 -16.74 2.18 -8.07
C ARG A 264 -18.18 1.70 -7.84
N PHE A 265 -18.84 2.15 -6.77
CA PHE A 265 -20.10 1.52 -6.33
C PHE A 265 -21.11 2.52 -5.76
N SER A 266 -22.11 2.83 -6.59
CA SER A 266 -23.31 3.57 -6.19
C SER A 266 -24.43 2.60 -5.79
N LEU A 267 -24.37 2.09 -4.56
CA LEU A 267 -25.39 1.17 -4.01
C LEU A 267 -26.26 1.82 -2.93
N PRO A 268 -27.55 1.45 -2.81
CA PRO A 268 -28.41 1.95 -1.76
C PRO A 268 -27.90 1.58 -0.37
N ARG A 269 -27.62 2.59 0.46
CA ARG A 269 -27.24 2.40 1.87
C ARG A 269 -28.35 1.70 2.64
N THR A 270 -27.96 0.74 3.47
CA THR A 270 -28.87 0.07 4.41
C THR A 270 -28.47 0.40 5.85
N ASP A 271 -29.31 -0.02 6.79
CA ASP A 271 -28.98 0.10 8.21
C ASP A 271 -27.73 -0.72 8.61
N LYS A 272 -27.38 -1.76 7.85
CA LYS A 272 -26.15 -2.54 8.06
C LYS A 272 -24.90 -1.85 7.50
N THR A 273 -25.05 -1.03 6.45
CA THR A 273 -23.95 -0.22 5.89
C THR A 273 -23.31 0.67 6.96
N ILE A 274 -24.12 1.20 7.88
CA ILE A 274 -23.67 2.05 8.99
C ILE A 274 -22.62 1.34 9.87
N VAL A 275 -22.73 0.02 10.04
CA VAL A 275 -21.77 -0.77 10.82
C VAL A 275 -20.38 -0.71 10.18
N PHE A 276 -20.31 -0.91 8.87
CA PHE A 276 -19.05 -0.84 8.14
C PHE A 276 -18.49 0.59 8.07
N GLU A 277 -19.34 1.59 7.84
CA GLU A 277 -18.92 2.99 7.86
C GLU A 277 -18.32 3.39 9.22
N ALA A 278 -18.91 2.94 10.33
CA ALA A 278 -18.38 3.21 11.66
C ALA A 278 -16.97 2.62 11.83
N VAL A 279 -16.77 1.36 11.42
CA VAL A 279 -15.46 0.71 11.53
C VAL A 279 -14.42 1.37 10.61
N LEU A 280 -14.76 1.65 9.35
CA LEU A 280 -13.82 2.23 8.38
C LEU A 280 -13.46 3.68 8.70
N ASN A 281 -14.36 4.45 9.32
CA ASN A 281 -14.11 5.87 9.63
C ASN A 281 -13.51 6.10 11.02
N GLU A 282 -13.80 5.24 12.01
CA GLU A 282 -13.31 5.42 13.40
C GLU A 282 -12.06 4.61 13.73
N ASP A 283 -11.74 3.54 13.00
CA ASP A 283 -10.61 2.67 13.36
C ASP A 283 -9.26 3.29 12.95
N GLU A 284 -8.65 4.07 13.86
CA GLU A 284 -7.23 4.47 13.76
C GLU A 284 -6.27 3.27 13.69
N ARG A 285 -6.77 2.04 13.92
CA ARG A 285 -6.03 0.78 13.96
C ARG A 285 -6.17 -0.08 12.71
N LEU A 286 -6.59 0.47 11.55
CA LEU A 286 -6.25 -0.16 10.27
C LEU A 286 -4.75 -0.52 10.33
N PRO A 287 -4.41 -1.82 10.47
CA PRO A 287 -3.22 -2.18 11.21
C PRO A 287 -1.97 -1.76 10.46
N PHE A 288 -1.15 -0.95 11.14
CA PHE A 288 0.28 -0.74 10.90
C PHE A 288 0.68 -0.45 9.44
N THR A 289 0.55 0.80 9.00
CA THR A 289 1.65 1.36 8.20
C THR A 289 2.86 1.37 9.13
N TRP A 290 3.94 0.64 8.82
CA TRP A 290 5.19 0.78 9.56
C TRP A 290 5.70 2.21 9.34
N GLY A 291 5.23 3.14 10.19
CA GLY A 291 5.70 4.51 10.33
C GLY A 291 7.04 4.50 11.04
N GLY A 292 8.03 3.89 10.41
CA GLY A 292 9.41 3.87 10.85
C GLY A 292 10.30 4.40 9.73
N ALA A 293 10.53 5.72 9.75
CA ALA A 293 11.56 6.47 9.01
C ALA A 293 11.19 7.24 7.72
N TYR A 294 9.91 7.54 7.45
CA TYR A 294 9.57 8.59 6.47
C TYR A 294 8.52 9.53 7.07
N GLU A 295 8.95 10.44 7.95
CA GLU A 295 8.18 11.67 8.17
C GLU A 295 8.11 12.41 6.83
N LEU A 296 6.96 12.30 6.16
CA LEU A 296 6.66 13.02 4.94
C LEU A 296 6.67 14.53 5.22
N ILE A 297 7.20 15.26 4.26
CA ILE A 297 7.24 16.73 4.29
C ILE A 297 5.78 17.20 4.08
N PRO A 298 5.22 18.05 4.94
CA PRO A 298 3.96 18.70 4.62
C PRO A 298 4.13 19.52 3.33
N LEU A 299 3.23 19.29 2.36
CA LEU A 299 3.10 20.10 1.16
C LEU A 299 2.58 21.48 1.58
N ASP A 300 3.48 22.35 2.01
CA ASP A 300 3.13 23.75 2.26
C ASP A 300 2.90 24.44 0.89
N GLU A 301 1.67 24.93 0.73
CA GLU A 301 1.12 25.93 -0.17
C GLU A 301 2.00 26.37 -1.37
N VAL A 302 1.72 25.77 -2.53
CA VAL A 302 1.54 26.35 -3.89
C VAL A 302 1.58 25.16 -4.85
N THR A 303 0.42 24.56 -5.15
CA THR A 303 0.29 23.42 -6.08
C THR A 303 0.64 23.87 -7.52
N PRO A 304 1.69 23.32 -8.16
CA PRO A 304 1.84 23.43 -9.61
C PRO A 304 0.84 22.48 -10.28
N PRO A 305 0.51 22.68 -11.56
CA PRO A 305 -0.33 21.73 -12.30
C PRO A 305 0.45 20.43 -12.45
N SER A 306 0.16 19.47 -11.59
CA SER A 306 0.60 18.08 -11.73
C SER A 306 -0.67 17.27 -11.73
N TYR A 307 -0.99 16.63 -12.85
CA TYR A 307 -2.16 15.75 -12.98
C TYR A 307 -2.05 14.49 -12.10
N ALA A 308 -0.92 14.30 -11.42
CA ALA A 308 -0.69 13.26 -10.43
C ALA A 308 -0.73 13.79 -8.97
N THR A 309 -1.39 14.92 -8.69
CA THR A 309 -1.48 15.51 -7.33
C THR A 309 -2.49 14.85 -6.40
N ASP A 310 -3.09 13.74 -6.79
CA ASP A 310 -3.99 13.06 -5.88
C ASP A 310 -3.20 12.48 -4.68
N THR A 311 -3.29 13.18 -3.56
CA THR A 311 -2.69 12.79 -2.29
C THR A 311 -3.69 12.11 -1.37
N THR A 312 -4.90 11.83 -1.85
CA THR A 312 -5.94 11.18 -1.06
C THR A 312 -5.40 9.84 -0.56
N PRO A 313 -5.38 9.59 0.75
CA PRO A 313 -5.05 8.27 1.26
C PRO A 313 -6.04 7.26 0.67
N THR A 314 -5.53 6.20 0.04
CA THR A 314 -6.36 5.20 -0.64
C THR A 314 -6.03 3.82 -0.11
N LEU A 315 -7.04 3.00 0.11
CA LEU A 315 -6.91 1.61 0.51
C LEU A 315 -7.71 0.72 -0.44
N MET A 316 -7.36 -0.56 -0.50
CA MET A 316 -8.09 -1.54 -1.27
C MET A 316 -8.80 -2.52 -0.34
N ILE A 317 -10.10 -2.73 -0.53
CA ILE A 317 -10.85 -3.76 0.19
C ILE A 317 -11.38 -4.79 -0.79
N VAL A 318 -11.12 -6.06 -0.51
CA VAL A 318 -11.67 -7.19 -1.25
C VAL A 318 -12.95 -7.66 -0.58
N SER A 319 -14.09 -7.45 -1.23
CA SER A 319 -15.41 -7.91 -0.77
C SER A 319 -16.45 -7.83 -1.89
N ASP A 320 -17.47 -8.68 -1.81
CA ASP A 320 -18.67 -8.65 -2.63
C ASP A 320 -19.95 -8.39 -1.80
N ASP A 321 -19.81 -8.00 -0.51
CA ASP A 321 -20.96 -7.69 0.35
C ASP A 321 -21.59 -6.35 -0.06
N PRO A 322 -22.88 -6.31 -0.46
CA PRO A 322 -23.50 -5.09 -0.95
C PRO A 322 -23.66 -4.01 0.12
N ASN A 323 -23.68 -4.34 1.42
CA ASN A 323 -23.74 -3.33 2.47
C ASN A 323 -22.38 -2.65 2.66
N LEU A 324 -21.29 -3.40 2.45
CA LEU A 324 -19.93 -2.87 2.48
C LEU A 324 -19.62 -2.07 1.20
N LEU A 325 -20.03 -2.55 0.03
CA LEU A 325 -19.87 -1.82 -1.23
C LEU A 325 -20.68 -0.52 -1.26
N ALA A 326 -21.77 -0.41 -0.48
CA ALA A 326 -22.59 0.79 -0.35
C ALA A 326 -22.04 1.84 0.63
N VAL A 327 -20.89 1.61 1.28
CA VAL A 327 -20.38 2.56 2.27
C VAL A 327 -19.99 3.87 1.60
N GLN A 328 -20.10 4.96 2.36
CA GLN A 328 -19.62 6.27 1.97
C GLN A 328 -18.51 6.68 2.95
N PRO A 329 -17.23 6.39 2.63
CA PRO A 329 -16.10 6.73 3.48
C PRO A 329 -15.98 8.24 3.64
N THR A 330 -15.35 8.70 4.73
CA THR A 330 -15.20 10.14 5.02
C THR A 330 -13.75 10.58 5.23
N ARG A 331 -12.82 9.63 5.24
CA ARG A 331 -11.40 9.87 5.57
C ARG A 331 -10.44 9.48 4.47
N GLU A 332 -10.71 8.35 3.81
CA GLU A 332 -9.81 7.70 2.87
C GLU A 332 -10.65 7.18 1.71
N ARG A 333 -10.07 7.21 0.51
CA ARG A 333 -10.69 6.56 -0.64
C ARG A 333 -10.57 5.05 -0.47
N ILE A 334 -11.64 4.34 -0.76
CA ILE A 334 -11.69 2.89 -0.74
C ILE A 334 -11.92 2.40 -2.15
N ILE A 335 -10.97 1.64 -2.67
CA ILE A 335 -11.12 0.89 -3.91
C ILE A 335 -11.60 -0.51 -3.53
N PHE A 336 -12.90 -0.73 -3.70
CA PHE A 336 -13.45 -2.07 -3.54
C PHE A 336 -13.10 -2.93 -4.74
N LEU A 337 -12.69 -4.16 -4.54
CA LEU A 337 -12.63 -5.19 -5.58
C LEU A 337 -13.48 -6.38 -5.14
N THR A 338 -14.24 -6.96 -6.06
CA THR A 338 -14.82 -8.28 -5.80
C THR A 338 -13.71 -9.33 -5.68
N PRO A 339 -13.95 -10.46 -5.00
CA PRO A 339 -12.97 -11.54 -4.96
C PRO A 339 -12.56 -12.04 -6.36
N GLU A 340 -13.52 -12.06 -7.31
CA GLU A 340 -13.25 -12.45 -8.70
C GLU A 340 -12.36 -11.43 -9.42
N GLU A 341 -12.62 -10.13 -9.27
CA GLU A 341 -11.74 -9.08 -9.80
C GLU A 341 -10.34 -9.22 -9.22
N TYR A 342 -10.21 -9.25 -7.89
CA TYR A 342 -8.92 -9.38 -7.21
C TYR A 342 -8.14 -10.64 -7.62
N ASP A 343 -8.81 -11.77 -7.85
CA ASP A 343 -8.17 -13.03 -8.28
C ASP A 343 -7.75 -13.03 -9.76
N ASN A 344 -8.47 -12.28 -10.60
CA ASN A 344 -8.26 -12.17 -12.04
C ASN A 344 -7.37 -10.97 -12.42
N GLU A 345 -7.16 -10.05 -11.49
CA GLU A 345 -6.25 -8.93 -11.68
C GLU A 345 -4.91 -9.48 -12.18
N PRO A 346 -4.37 -8.96 -13.30
CA PRO A 346 -3.11 -9.41 -13.88
C PRO A 346 -1.90 -9.06 -13.00
N HIS A 347 -2.11 -8.77 -11.71
CA HIS A 347 -1.10 -8.44 -10.72
C HIS A 347 0.10 -9.36 -10.89
N TYR A 348 1.18 -8.77 -11.39
CA TYR A 348 2.49 -9.30 -11.13
C TYR A 348 2.74 -9.25 -9.61
N TYR A 349 2.18 -8.25 -8.89
CA TYR A 349 2.18 -8.10 -7.42
C TYR A 349 0.96 -7.30 -6.92
N SER A 350 0.21 -7.81 -5.94
CA SER A 350 -1.16 -7.39 -5.53
C SER A 350 -1.27 -6.23 -4.52
N ASP A 351 -0.20 -5.43 -4.32
CA ASP A 351 -0.05 -4.69 -3.06
C ASP A 351 0.30 -3.21 -3.21
N ASP A 352 -0.07 -2.62 -4.34
CA ASP A 352 0.24 -1.22 -4.60
C ASP A 352 -0.68 -0.26 -3.83
N LEU A 353 -1.79 -0.79 -3.29
CA LEU A 353 -2.71 -0.19 -2.33
C LEU A 353 -2.82 -1.16 -1.15
N ASN A 354 -2.64 -0.68 0.08
CA ASN A 354 -2.66 -1.55 1.27
C ASN A 354 -3.97 -2.36 1.35
N GLY A 355 -3.90 -3.67 1.11
CA GLY A 355 -5.06 -4.52 0.84
C GLY A 355 -5.62 -5.21 2.08
N TYR A 356 -6.92 -5.03 2.30
CA TYR A 356 -7.68 -5.72 3.34
C TYR A 356 -8.79 -6.58 2.74
N ARG A 357 -9.13 -7.65 3.45
CA ARG A 357 -10.34 -8.41 3.22
C ARG A 357 -11.28 -8.14 4.38
N ILE A 358 -12.54 -7.87 4.09
CA ILE A 358 -13.60 -7.73 5.10
C ILE A 358 -14.72 -8.70 4.74
N THR A 359 -15.13 -9.49 5.73
CA THR A 359 -16.19 -10.48 5.53
C THR A 359 -17.58 -9.84 5.58
N PRO A 360 -18.60 -10.51 5.01
CA PRO A 360 -20.00 -10.13 5.21
C PRO A 360 -20.41 -10.11 6.69
N LEU A 361 -21.52 -9.45 7.00
CA LEU A 361 -22.13 -9.53 8.33
C LEU A 361 -22.88 -10.85 8.53
N PHE A 362 -22.28 -11.77 9.29
CA PHE A 362 -22.90 -13.04 9.68
C PHE A 362 -23.71 -12.89 10.96
N LYS A 363 -24.84 -13.60 11.09
CA LYS A 363 -25.60 -13.59 12.33
C LYS A 363 -24.84 -14.34 13.42
N ALA A 364 -24.72 -13.75 14.61
CA ALA A 364 -24.15 -14.43 15.76
C ALA A 364 -25.10 -15.52 16.28
N ASP A 365 -24.53 -16.70 16.57
CA ASP A 365 -25.26 -17.86 17.07
C ASP A 365 -25.94 -17.55 18.42
N ASN A 366 -27.22 -17.91 18.53
CA ASN A 366 -28.03 -17.75 19.75
C ASN A 366 -28.17 -16.31 20.27
N MET A 367 -27.88 -15.31 19.44
CA MET A 367 -28.07 -13.90 19.77
C MET A 367 -29.06 -13.26 18.80
N ASP A 368 -29.99 -12.48 19.36
CA ASP A 368 -30.90 -11.67 18.57
C ASP A 368 -30.21 -10.37 18.15
N ASP A 369 -30.46 -9.98 16.90
CA ASP A 369 -29.97 -8.74 16.28
C ASP A 369 -28.47 -8.44 16.48
N THR A 370 -27.66 -9.49 16.64
CA THR A 370 -26.20 -9.43 16.77
C THR A 370 -25.55 -10.07 15.57
N PHE A 371 -24.55 -9.39 15.02
CA PHE A 371 -23.79 -9.81 13.85
C PHE A 371 -22.30 -9.82 14.17
N VAL A 372 -21.55 -10.62 13.44
CA VAL A 372 -20.09 -10.70 13.49
C VAL A 372 -19.54 -10.59 12.08
N PHE A 373 -18.34 -10.04 11.99
CA PHE A 373 -17.55 -9.99 10.77
C PHE A 373 -16.08 -9.83 11.16
N SER A 374 -15.20 -10.00 10.19
CA SER A 374 -13.77 -9.92 10.40
C SER A 374 -13.06 -9.14 9.31
N MET A 375 -11.92 -8.57 9.70
CA MET A 375 -11.01 -7.87 8.82
C MET A 375 -9.62 -8.49 8.93
N SER A 376 -9.03 -8.84 7.79
CA SER A 376 -7.69 -9.40 7.70
C SER A 376 -6.91 -8.76 6.55
N SER A 377 -5.58 -8.84 6.58
CA SER A 377 -4.77 -8.46 5.41
C SER A 377 -5.00 -9.47 4.28
N THR A 378 -5.06 -8.99 3.04
CA THR A 378 -5.12 -9.86 1.85
C THR A 378 -3.89 -10.78 1.69
N LYS A 379 -2.79 -10.49 2.40
CA LYS A 379 -1.52 -11.25 2.34
C LYS A 379 -1.45 -12.48 3.25
N GLY A 380 -2.53 -12.82 3.96
CA GLY A 380 -2.51 -13.96 4.90
C GLY A 380 -1.66 -13.70 6.15
N SER A 381 -1.70 -12.46 6.68
CA SER A 381 -1.18 -12.21 8.03
C SER A 381 -1.93 -13.06 9.05
N SER A 382 -1.24 -13.53 10.09
CA SER A 382 -1.86 -14.21 11.24
C SER A 382 -2.73 -13.29 12.11
N TRP A 383 -2.84 -12.01 11.75
CA TRP A 383 -3.62 -11.01 12.45
C TRP A 383 -4.95 -10.80 11.72
N GLU A 384 -6.02 -11.25 12.36
CA GLU A 384 -7.41 -11.01 11.98
C GLU A 384 -8.06 -10.22 13.13
N SER A 385 -8.70 -9.11 12.79
CA SER A 385 -9.51 -8.36 13.76
C SER A 385 -10.95 -8.78 13.58
N GLY A 386 -11.50 -9.47 14.59
CA GLY A 386 -12.92 -9.78 14.64
C GLY A 386 -13.71 -8.62 15.20
N TYR A 387 -14.95 -8.48 14.77
CA TYR A 387 -15.87 -7.44 15.22
C TYR A 387 -17.24 -8.06 15.53
N TYR A 388 -17.96 -7.45 16.45
CA TYR A 388 -19.38 -7.69 16.66
C TYR A 388 -20.16 -6.39 16.53
N ALA A 389 -21.40 -6.49 16.08
CA ALA A 389 -22.34 -5.38 15.99
C ALA A 389 -23.72 -5.82 16.48
N THR A 390 -24.23 -5.18 17.53
CA THR A 390 -25.55 -5.46 18.12
C THR A 390 -26.50 -4.31 17.85
N ARG A 391 -27.67 -4.57 17.26
CA ARG A 391 -28.72 -3.57 17.09
C ARG A 391 -29.33 -3.25 18.46
N THR A 392 -29.38 -1.98 18.81
CA THR A 392 -30.06 -1.48 20.02
C THR A 392 -31.18 -0.51 19.63
N LYS A 393 -31.93 -0.02 20.62
CA LYS A 393 -32.93 1.03 20.39
C LYS A 393 -32.31 2.39 20.02
N GLU A 394 -31.05 2.60 20.36
CA GLU A 394 -30.34 3.87 20.19
C GLU A 394 -29.43 3.87 18.95
N GLY A 395 -29.27 2.73 18.28
CA GLY A 395 -28.37 2.57 17.12
C GLY A 395 -27.65 1.23 17.16
N TRP A 396 -26.42 1.20 16.65
CA TRP A 396 -25.55 0.02 16.69
C TRP A 396 -24.52 0.12 17.83
N ASP A 397 -24.39 -0.95 18.61
CA ASP A 397 -23.28 -1.14 19.54
C ASP A 397 -22.23 -2.04 18.88
N ILE A 398 -21.06 -1.49 18.59
CA ILE A 398 -20.00 -2.13 17.80
C ILE A 398 -18.75 -2.27 18.68
N GLY A 399 -18.14 -3.45 18.65
CA GLY A 399 -16.89 -3.69 19.36
C GLY A 399 -16.00 -4.72 18.67
N VAL A 400 -14.75 -4.78 19.12
CA VAL A 400 -13.74 -5.72 18.62
C VAL A 400 -13.81 -7.02 19.42
N THR A 401 -13.74 -8.15 18.73
CA THR A 401 -13.48 -9.48 19.31
C THR A 401 -12.01 -9.81 19.06
N PHE A 402 -11.23 -10.03 20.11
CA PHE A 402 -9.83 -10.42 19.94
C PHE A 402 -9.78 -11.91 19.58
N GLN A 403 -9.54 -12.24 18.31
CA GLN A 403 -9.13 -13.58 17.92
C GLN A 403 -7.63 -13.57 17.66
N ILE A 404 -6.85 -14.17 18.57
CA ILE A 404 -5.47 -14.57 18.26
C ILE A 404 -5.60 -15.93 17.60
N ILE A 405 -5.40 -15.99 16.28
CA ILE A 405 -5.32 -17.26 15.55
C ILE A 405 -3.92 -17.83 15.78
N GLU A 406 -3.84 -19.01 16.39
CA GLU A 406 -2.60 -19.78 16.61
C GLU A 406 -1.94 -20.25 15.31
#